data_AF-A0A1Z4RMZ4-F1
#
_entry.id   AF-A0A1Z4RMZ4-F1
#
_cell.length_a   1.000
_cell.length_b   1.000
_cell.length_c   1.000
_cell.angle_alpha   90.00
_cell.angle_beta   90.00
_cell.angle_gamma   90.00
#
_symmetry.space_group_name_H-M   'P 1'
#
loop_
_entity.id
_entity.type
_entity.pdbx_description
1 polymer ?
#
loop_
_entity_poly.entity_id
_entity_poly.type
_entity_poly.pdbx_seq_one_letter_code
_entity_poly.pdbx_strand_id
1 'polypeptide(L)' 'MSSLEKRLAVFRQLPLRAQLAMINSSKASATLNQNSEYITSLEQIHTECLANATPEARFAYDKAKELLND' A
#
# COMPACT_ATOMS: atom_id res chain seq x y z
N MET A 1 -1.39 -7.81 20.07
CA MET A 1 -1.39 -7.50 18.63
C MET A 1 -2.36 -8.41 17.91
N SER A 2 -3.46 -7.82 17.43
CA SER A 2 -4.47 -8.43 16.58
C SER A 2 -3.88 -8.87 15.24
N SER A 3 -4.54 -9.82 14.56
CA SER A 3 -4.11 -10.33 13.24
C SER A 3 -3.98 -9.21 12.19
N LEU A 4 -4.82 -8.19 12.29
CA LEU A 4 -4.78 -6.99 11.45
C LEU A 4 -3.49 -6.17 11.66
N GLU A 5 -3.15 -5.86 12.91
CA GLU A 5 -1.95 -5.07 13.25
C GLU A 5 -0.67 -5.73 12.73
N LYS A 6 -0.58 -7.06 12.82
CA LYS A 6 0.56 -7.81 12.26
C LYS A 6 0.67 -7.66 10.74
N ARG A 7 -0.46 -7.70 10.03
CA ARG A 7 -0.49 -7.50 8.57
C ARG A 7 -0.09 -6.08 8.19
N LEU A 8 -0.59 -5.08 8.92
CA LEU A 8 -0.22 -3.67 8.71
C LEU A 8 1.26 -3.41 9.00
N ALA A 9 1.83 -4.05 10.03
CA ALA A 9 3.26 -3.96 10.33
C ALA A 9 4.12 -4.53 9.20
N VAL A 10 3.75 -5.70 8.65
CA VAL A 10 4.43 -6.30 7.49
C VAL A 10 4.28 -5.40 6.26
N PHE A 11 3.09 -4.87 6.02
CA PHE A 11 2.83 -3.95 4.91
C PHE A 11 3.73 -2.71 4.94
N ARG A 12 3.93 -2.11 6.12
CA ARG A 12 4.81 -0.95 6.30
C ARG A 12 6.27 -1.22 5.89
N GLN A 13 6.72 -2.46 5.96
CA GLN A 13 8.09 -2.85 5.57
C GLN A 13 8.24 -3.14 4.07
N LEU A 14 7.14 -3.20 3.31
CA LEU A 14 7.19 -3.47 1.88
C LEU A 14 7.72 -2.26 1.09
N PRO A 15 8.40 -2.50 -0.05
CA PRO A 15 8.72 -1.43 -0.99
C PRO A 15 7.46 -0.71 -1.47
N LEU A 16 7.55 0.60 -1.72
CA LEU A 16 6.42 1.44 -2.14
C LEU A 16 5.63 0.88 -3.34
N ARG A 17 6.32 0.31 -4.33
CA ARG A 17 5.67 -0.34 -5.49
C ARG A 17 4.79 -1.54 -5.07
N ALA A 18 5.25 -2.31 -4.09
CA ALA A 18 4.53 -3.48 -3.60
C ALA A 18 3.36 -3.05 -2.70
N GLN A 19 3.54 -1.97 -1.92
CA GLN A 19 2.45 -1.36 -1.17
C GLN A 19 1.32 -0.88 -2.11
N LEU A 20 1.67 -0.20 -3.20
CA LEU A 20 0.71 0.27 -4.20
C LEU A 20 -0.05 -0.89 -4.85
N ALA A 21 0.66 -1.92 -5.30
CA ALA A 21 0.04 -3.12 -5.89
C ALA A 21 -0.90 -3.81 -4.89
N MET A 22 -0.51 -3.91 -3.61
CA MET A 22 -1.33 -4.52 -2.58
C MET A 22 -2.59 -3.70 -2.24
N ILE A 23 -2.51 -2.36 -2.24
CA ILE A 23 -3.68 -1.48 -2.09
C ILE A 23 -4.64 -1.71 -3.26
N ASN A 24 -4.16 -1.67 -4.50
CA ASN A 24 -5.00 -1.88 -5.68
C ASN A 24 -5.63 -3.27 -5.69
N SER A 25 -4.87 -4.32 -5.38
CA SER A 25 -5.39 -5.68 -5.27
C SER A 25 -6.42 -5.82 -4.15
N SER A 26 -6.23 -5.12 -3.03
CA SER A 26 -7.18 -5.14 -1.91
C SER A 26 -8.48 -4.40 -2.27
N LYS A 27 -8.40 -3.30 -3.03
CA LYS A 27 -9.57 -2.58 -3.57
C LYS A 27 -10.30 -3.36 -4.67
N ALA A 28 -9.57 -4.10 -5.50
CA ALA A 28 -10.15 -4.95 -6.54
C ALA A 28 -10.79 -6.24 -5.98
N SER A 29 -10.42 -6.66 -4.77
CA SER A 29 -10.97 -7.84 -4.13
C SER A 29 -12.35 -7.54 -3.52
N ALA A 30 -13.39 -8.25 -3.95
CA ALA A 30 -14.75 -8.08 -3.43
C ALA A 30 -14.86 -8.27 -1.91
N THR A 31 -14.02 -9.14 -1.31
CA THR A 31 -14.02 -9.41 0.13
C THR A 31 -13.25 -8.35 0.92
N LEU A 32 -12.08 -7.93 0.42
CA LEU A 32 -11.25 -6.96 1.15
C LEU A 32 -11.75 -5.53 0.97
N ASN A 33 -12.37 -5.21 -0.16
CA ASN A 33 -12.95 -3.89 -0.42
C ASN A 33 -14.15 -3.58 0.51
N GLN A 34 -14.80 -4.61 1.06
CA GLN A 34 -15.82 -4.43 2.10
C GLN A 34 -15.23 -4.02 3.45
N ASN A 35 -13.93 -4.22 3.67
CA ASN A 35 -13.23 -3.82 4.89
C ASN A 35 -12.58 -2.44 4.70
N SER A 36 -13.42 -1.40 4.79
CA SER A 36 -13.00 0.00 4.61
C SER A 36 -11.93 0.43 5.63
N GLU A 37 -11.98 -0.07 6.86
CA GLU A 37 -10.97 0.21 7.89
C GLU A 37 -9.59 -0.32 7.48
N TYR A 38 -9.55 -1.54 6.93
CA TYR A 38 -8.30 -2.13 6.45
C TYR A 38 -7.72 -1.36 5.27
N ILE A 39 -8.54 -1.03 4.26
CA ILE A 39 -8.09 -0.25 3.10
C ILE A 39 -7.58 1.13 3.54
N THR A 40 -8.33 1.82 4.41
CA THR A 40 -7.94 3.13 4.94
C THR A 40 -6.60 3.05 5.68
N SER A 41 -6.41 2.00 6.49
CA SER A 41 -5.15 1.78 7.21
C SER A 41 -3.97 1.55 6.26
N LEU A 42 -4.17 0.78 5.17
CA LEU A 42 -3.14 0.58 4.15
C LEU A 42 -2.78 1.90 3.45
N GLU A 43 -3.77 2.70 3.09
CA GLU A 43 -3.55 3.99 2.40
C GLU A 43 -2.85 5.02 3.31
N GLN A 44 -3.20 5.05 4.60
CA GLN A 44 -2.53 5.89 5.59
C GLN A 44 -1.05 5.50 5.72
N ILE A 45 -0.76 4.22 5.95
CA ILE A 45 0.62 3.73 6.06
C ILE A 45 1.41 4.00 4.78
N HIS A 46 0.78 3.79 3.62
CA HIS A 46 1.42 4.05 2.34
C HIS A 46 1.77 5.53 2.15
N THR A 47 0.88 6.44 2.56
CA THR A 47 1.13 7.88 2.52
C THR A 47 2.28 8.27 3.45
N GLU A 48 2.34 7.70 4.66
CA GLU A 48 3.46 7.90 5.59
C GLU A 48 4.79 7.39 4.99
N CYS A 49 4.78 6.20 4.38
CA CYS A 49 5.96 5.64 3.72
C CYS A 49 6.40 6.50 2.52
N LEU A 50 5.46 7.03 1.73
CA LEU A 50 5.75 7.92 0.61
C LEU A 50 6.36 9.26 1.05
N ALA A 51 5.88 9.81 2.16
CA ALA A 51 6.40 11.06 2.72
C ALA A 51 7.85 10.92 3.20
N ASN A 52 8.23 9.74 3.70
CA ASN A 52 9.58 9.44 4.19
C ASN A 52 10.46 8.72 3.16
N ALA A 53 9.97 8.53 1.94
CA ALA A 53 10.66 7.75 0.93
C ALA A 53 11.91 8.46 0.41
N THR A 54 12.94 7.68 0.09
CA THR A 54 14.09 8.20 -0.66
C THR A 54 13.69 8.55 -2.09
N PRO A 55 14.43 9.46 -2.77
CA PRO A 55 14.17 9.82 -4.17
C PRO A 55 14.14 8.60 -5.10
N GLU A 56 15.02 7.62 -4.87
CA GLU A 56 15.08 6.38 -5.65
C GLU A 56 13.83 5.52 -5.47
N ALA A 57 13.37 5.37 -4.22
CA ALA A 57 12.16 4.62 -3.92
C ALA A 57 10.91 5.31 -4.51
N ARG A 58 10.90 6.65 -4.51
CA ARG A 58 9.84 7.45 -5.11
C ARG A 58 9.82 7.32 -6.63
N PHE A 59 10.98 7.38 -7.29
CA PHE A 59 11.07 7.14 -8.73
C PHE A 59 10.55 5.76 -9.14
N ALA A 60 10.92 4.71 -8.39
CA ALA A 60 10.40 3.36 -8.63
C ALA A 60 8.88 3.27 -8.39
N TYR A 61 8.36 4.02 -7.43
CA TYR A 61 6.92 4.14 -7.17
C TYR A 61 6.19 4.84 -8.31
N ASP A 62 6.67 5.99 -8.78
CA ASP A 62 6.04 6.74 -9.86
C ASP A 62 5.97 5.90 -11.15
N LYS A 63 7.06 5.20 -11.50
CA LYS A 63 7.04 4.23 -12.62
C LYS A 63 6.01 3.11 -12.43
N ALA A 64 5.92 2.55 -11.23
CA ALA A 64 4.95 1.50 -10.95
C ALA A 64 3.51 2.02 -11.02
N LYS A 65 3.29 3.29 -10.63
CA LYS A 65 1.99 3.95 -10.69
C LYS A 65 1.56 4.20 -12.13
N GLU A 66 2.47 4.59 -13.02
CA GLU A 66 2.18 4.73 -14.45
C GLU A 66 1.72 3.40 -15.05
N LEU A 67 2.38 2.29 -14.72
CA LEU A 67 2.03 0.95 -15.22
C LEU A 67 0.71 0.38 -14.68
N LEU A 68 0.19 0.93 -13.57
CA LEU A 68 -1.05 0.46 -12.93
C LEU A 68 -2.27 1.32 -13.30
N ASN A 69 -2.10 2.42 -14.03
CA ASN A 69 -3.19 3.30 -14.49
C ASN A 69 -3.43 3.21 -16.01
N ASP A 70 -2.79 2.27 -16.71
CA ASP A 70 -3.05 1.90 -18.11
C ASP A 70 -3.97 0.66 -18.17
#